data_AF-A0A847ZYC6-F1
#
_entry.id   AF-A0A847ZYC6-F1
#
_cell.length_a   1.000
_cell.length_b   1.000
_cell.length_c   1.000
_cell.angle_alpha   90.00
_cell.angle_beta   90.00
_cell.angle_gamma   90.00
#
_symmetry.space_group_name_H-M   'P 1'
#
loop_
_entity.id
_entity.type
_entity.pdbx_description
1 polymer ?
#
loop_
_entity_poly.entity_id
_entity_poly.type
_entity_poly.pdbx_seq_one_letter_code
_entity_poly.pdbx_strand_id
1 'polypeptide(L)'
;MNLNPWEPEESIGSLWHALVGKPDARPHHADVEVSLDSMRARMGVLLRGLGGGRDIAIDEVTPQRVRSRRSFRQRIGHADELEIMPWCSAEQLAVPREVAAFGTRELNEALYLWWAAWASVPVTAPSPCGDPLQSDLHRLARNLRRVQTVLSVAPGLEAAYRAMCGDLLAYRKANTGSPDERQVEMLLRRGLGDTADFGTAHAALWDSVSSGNTHRIR
;
A
#
# COMPACT_ATOMS: atom_id res chain seq x y z
N MET A 1 -12.95 2.67 -28.02
CA MET A 1 -12.04 3.72 -27.53
C MET A 1 -10.94 3.01 -26.77
N ASN A 2 -9.75 2.97 -27.35
CA ASN A 2 -8.61 2.18 -26.86
C ASN A 2 -8.16 2.72 -25.50
N LEU A 3 -8.31 1.92 -24.44
CA LEU A 3 -7.75 2.22 -23.13
C LEU A 3 -6.54 1.29 -22.93
N ASN A 4 -5.36 1.88 -22.96
CA ASN A 4 -4.07 1.22 -22.76
C ASN A 4 -3.99 0.68 -21.32
N PRO A 5 -3.63 -0.60 -21.09
CA PRO A 5 -3.63 -1.21 -19.76
C PRO A 5 -2.40 -0.89 -18.90
N TRP A 6 -1.62 0.14 -19.25
CA TRP A 6 -0.40 0.54 -18.55
C TRP A 6 -0.23 2.05 -18.61
N GLU A 7 -1.02 2.77 -17.83
CA GLU A 7 -0.75 4.18 -17.50
C GLU A 7 -0.24 4.27 -16.05
N PRO A 8 0.81 5.07 -15.78
CA PRO A 8 1.56 5.05 -14.52
C PRO A 8 0.89 5.93 -13.47
N GLU A 9 -0.27 5.51 -12.99
CA GLU A 9 -0.98 6.19 -11.90
C GLU A 9 -0.88 5.32 -10.64
N GLU A 10 0.02 5.72 -9.75
CA GLU A 10 0.50 4.86 -8.68
C GLU A 10 -0.56 4.56 -7.63
N SER A 11 -0.86 3.26 -7.53
CA SER A 11 -1.75 2.72 -6.53
C SER A 11 -1.10 2.81 -5.14
N ILE A 12 -1.52 3.79 -4.33
CA ILE A 12 -1.64 3.59 -2.87
C ILE A 12 -2.27 2.20 -2.64
N GLY A 13 -3.20 1.81 -3.50
CA GLY A 13 -3.82 0.50 -3.59
C GLY A 13 -2.93 -0.71 -3.73
N SER A 14 -1.72 -0.63 -4.32
CA SER A 14 -0.82 -1.80 -4.41
C SER A 14 -0.13 -2.05 -3.09
N LEU A 15 0.31 -0.97 -2.43
CA LEU A 15 0.81 -1.02 -1.06
C LEU A 15 -0.35 -1.38 -0.13
N TRP A 16 -1.52 -0.78 -0.23
CA TRP A 16 -2.69 -1.08 0.61
C TRP A 16 -3.18 -2.52 0.41
N HIS A 17 -3.30 -3.02 -0.82
CA HIS A 17 -3.65 -4.42 -1.11
C HIS A 17 -2.58 -5.37 -0.57
N ALA A 18 -1.30 -5.01 -0.69
CA ALA A 18 -0.22 -5.74 -0.05
C ALA A 18 -0.33 -5.64 1.47
N LEU A 19 -0.59 -4.49 2.07
CA LEU A 19 -0.60 -4.21 3.51
C LEU A 19 -1.81 -4.80 4.24
N VAL A 20 -3.00 -4.76 3.63
CA VAL A 20 -4.30 -5.05 4.27
C VAL A 20 -4.82 -6.46 3.95
N GLY A 21 -4.40 -7.09 2.85
CA GLY A 21 -4.88 -8.43 2.49
C GLY A 21 -6.37 -8.45 2.10
N LYS A 22 -6.97 -9.65 2.07
CA LYS A 22 -8.41 -9.80 1.73
C LYS A 22 -9.30 -9.12 2.79
N PRO A 23 -10.18 -8.18 2.42
CA PRO A 23 -11.04 -7.42 3.35
C PRO A 23 -11.87 -8.32 4.29
N ASP A 24 -12.39 -9.44 3.80
CA ASP A 24 -13.28 -10.35 4.53
C ASP A 24 -12.69 -10.98 5.80
N ALA A 25 -11.36 -10.91 6.00
CA ALA A 25 -10.68 -11.54 7.13
C ALA A 25 -10.42 -10.61 8.32
N ARG A 26 -10.80 -9.32 8.25
CA ARG A 26 -10.52 -8.34 9.32
C ARG A 26 -11.74 -7.87 10.09
N PRO A 27 -11.56 -7.49 11.37
CA PRO A 27 -12.59 -6.75 12.08
C PRO A 27 -12.76 -5.38 11.44
N HIS A 28 -14.01 -5.01 11.18
CA HIS A 28 -14.39 -3.66 10.85
C HIS A 28 -14.80 -2.95 12.15
N HIS A 29 -14.06 -1.91 12.53
CA HIS A 29 -14.20 -1.22 13.82
C HIS A 29 -15.14 -0.01 13.72
N ALA A 30 -16.43 -0.27 13.48
CA ALA A 30 -17.43 0.76 13.21
C ALA A 30 -17.58 1.80 14.36
N ASP A 31 -17.24 1.42 15.58
CA ASP A 31 -17.25 2.26 16.78
C ASP A 31 -16.17 3.36 16.78
N VAL A 32 -15.11 3.19 15.98
CA VAL A 32 -13.98 4.12 15.87
C VAL A 32 -13.72 4.56 14.42
N GLU A 33 -14.77 4.54 13.61
CA GLU A 33 -14.75 4.99 12.22
C GLU A 33 -14.43 6.49 12.08
N VAL A 34 -13.71 6.84 11.01
CA VAL A 34 -13.33 8.21 10.67
C VAL A 34 -13.73 8.53 9.23
N SER A 35 -14.46 9.62 9.05
CA SER A 35 -14.88 10.09 7.73
C SER A 35 -13.83 10.98 7.07
N LEU A 36 -13.72 10.89 5.74
CA LEU A 36 -12.89 11.74 4.90
C LEU A 36 -13.21 13.22 5.12
N ASP A 37 -14.49 13.58 5.24
CA ASP A 37 -14.90 14.97 5.43
C ASP A 37 -14.32 15.58 6.71
N SER A 38 -14.20 14.79 7.79
CA SER A 38 -13.56 15.23 9.03
C SER A 38 -12.03 15.41 8.89
N MET A 39 -11.41 14.71 7.94
CA MET A 39 -9.95 14.68 7.76
C MET A 39 -9.46 15.52 6.58
N ARG A 40 -10.31 15.87 5.61
CA ARG A 40 -9.95 16.50 4.33
C ARG A 40 -9.10 17.76 4.51
N ALA A 41 -9.47 18.62 5.45
CA ALA A 41 -8.71 19.83 5.75
C ALA A 41 -7.31 19.52 6.29
N ARG A 42 -7.19 18.59 7.26
CA ARG A 42 -5.90 18.18 7.84
C ARG A 42 -5.01 17.49 6.82
N MET A 43 -5.58 16.63 5.97
CA MET A 43 -4.90 16.00 4.86
C MET A 43 -4.37 17.04 3.86
N GLY A 44 -5.18 18.02 3.48
CA GLY A 44 -4.79 19.10 2.57
C GLY A 44 -3.63 19.92 3.12
N VAL A 45 -3.69 20.33 4.39
CA VAL A 45 -2.60 21.06 5.05
C VAL A 45 -1.31 20.24 5.04
N LEU A 46 -1.37 18.95 5.42
CA LEU A 46 -0.19 18.08 5.44
C LEU A 46 0.38 17.87 4.04
N LEU A 47 -0.45 17.51 3.07
CA LEU A 47 -0.05 17.27 1.68
C LEU A 47 0.67 18.49 1.09
N ARG A 48 0.10 19.68 1.27
CA ARG A 48 0.71 20.93 0.78
C ARG A 48 1.95 21.33 1.58
N GLY A 49 1.94 21.11 2.90
CA GLY A 49 3.07 21.39 3.79
C GLY A 49 4.30 20.53 3.50
N LEU A 50 4.10 19.30 3.01
CA LEU A 50 5.18 18.38 2.62
C LEU A 50 5.65 18.58 1.17
N GLY A 51 5.15 19.60 0.48
CA GLY A 51 5.55 19.91 -0.90
C GLY A 51 4.78 19.13 -1.98
N GLY A 52 3.66 18.49 -1.63
CA GLY A 52 2.76 17.90 -2.61
C GLY A 52 2.17 18.95 -3.56
N GLY A 53 1.84 18.54 -4.78
CA GLY A 53 1.32 19.42 -5.83
C GLY A 53 0.14 20.27 -5.35
N ARG A 54 0.15 21.58 -5.68
CA ARG A 54 -0.88 22.53 -5.23
C ARG A 54 -2.27 22.26 -5.81
N ASP A 55 -2.31 21.45 -6.87
CA ASP A 55 -3.52 21.10 -7.60
C ASP A 55 -3.99 19.66 -7.32
N ILE A 56 -3.29 18.92 -6.45
CA ILE A 56 -3.75 17.58 -6.04
C ILE A 56 -5.07 17.74 -5.27
N ALA A 57 -6.17 17.31 -5.87
CA ALA A 57 -7.48 17.19 -5.24
C ALA A 57 -7.47 16.01 -4.25
N ILE A 58 -8.26 16.10 -3.18
CA ILE A 58 -8.48 14.98 -2.26
C ILE A 58 -9.93 14.62 -2.41
N ASP A 59 -10.23 13.39 -2.85
CA ASP A 59 -11.57 12.95 -3.21
C ASP A 59 -11.89 11.56 -2.67
N GLU A 60 -13.19 11.24 -2.65
CA GLU A 60 -13.63 9.88 -2.35
C GLU A 60 -13.29 8.96 -3.52
N VAL A 61 -12.79 7.76 -3.22
CA VAL A 61 -12.59 6.73 -4.22
C VAL A 61 -13.95 6.23 -4.73
N THR A 62 -14.16 6.31 -6.04
CA THR A 62 -15.29 5.64 -6.68
C THR A 62 -14.96 4.15 -6.84
N PRO A 63 -15.86 3.21 -6.46
CA PRO A 63 -15.60 1.77 -6.61
C PRO A 63 -15.21 1.43 -8.05
N GLN A 64 -14.03 0.84 -8.24
CA GLN A 64 -13.58 0.36 -9.54
C GLN A 64 -13.58 -1.17 -9.56
N ARG A 65 -13.98 -1.75 -10.69
CA ARG A 65 -13.90 -3.20 -10.91
C ARG A 65 -12.44 -3.63 -10.98
N VAL A 66 -11.93 -4.27 -9.94
CA VAL A 66 -10.58 -4.82 -9.93
C VAL A 66 -10.60 -6.21 -10.58
N ARG A 67 -10.15 -6.33 -11.83
CA ARG A 67 -9.82 -7.63 -12.43
C ARG A 67 -8.48 -8.11 -11.89
N SER A 68 -8.45 -8.69 -10.69
CA SER A 68 -7.22 -9.25 -10.13
C SER A 68 -6.82 -10.53 -10.90
N ARG A 69 -5.52 -10.77 -11.08
CA ARG A 69 -5.01 -12.06 -11.60
C ARG A 69 -5.37 -13.27 -10.71
N ARG A 70 -5.89 -13.03 -9.50
CA ARG A 70 -6.38 -14.08 -8.59
C ARG A 70 -7.80 -14.55 -8.92
N SER A 71 -8.60 -13.80 -9.69
CA SER A 71 -9.94 -14.23 -10.10
C SER A 71 -9.93 -15.35 -11.16
N PHE A 72 -8.77 -15.66 -11.75
CA PHE A 72 -8.71 -16.67 -12.82
C PHE A 72 -8.49 -18.11 -12.34
N ARG A 73 -8.07 -18.34 -11.08
CA ARG A 73 -7.75 -19.71 -10.58
C ARG A 73 -8.63 -20.20 -9.43
N GLN A 74 -9.57 -19.40 -8.92
CA GLN A 74 -10.62 -19.90 -8.02
C GLN A 74 -11.97 -19.94 -8.74
N ARG A 75 -12.24 -21.14 -9.29
CA ARG A 75 -13.54 -21.82 -9.44
C ARG A 75 -14.81 -20.94 -9.49
N ILE A 76 -15.46 -20.98 -10.65
CA ILE A 76 -16.89 -21.26 -10.85
C ILE A 76 -17.83 -20.60 -9.84
N GLY A 77 -18.44 -19.50 -10.29
CA GLY A 77 -19.61 -18.88 -9.67
C GLY A 77 -19.25 -17.91 -8.55
N HIS A 78 -19.52 -16.62 -8.80
CA HIS A 78 -19.84 -15.56 -7.84
C HIS A 78 -19.18 -14.23 -8.22
N ALA A 79 -20.07 -13.26 -8.47
CA ALA A 79 -19.96 -11.81 -8.44
C ALA A 79 -18.58 -11.14 -8.62
N ASP A 80 -18.50 -10.25 -9.62
CA ASP A 80 -17.46 -9.24 -9.74
C ASP A 80 -17.34 -8.43 -8.42
N GLU A 81 -16.25 -8.65 -7.68
CA GLU A 81 -15.94 -7.96 -6.42
C GLU A 81 -15.52 -6.51 -6.73
N LEU A 82 -16.30 -5.54 -6.27
CA LEU A 82 -15.96 -4.11 -6.34
C LEU A 82 -15.09 -3.78 -5.13
N GLU A 83 -13.82 -3.42 -5.35
CA GLU A 83 -12.92 -3.00 -4.26
C GLU A 83 -12.82 -1.46 -4.22
N ILE A 84 -13.08 -0.89 -3.04
CA ILE A 84 -12.86 0.53 -2.72
C ILE A 84 -11.39 0.68 -2.35
N MET A 85 -10.59 1.23 -3.26
CA MET A 85 -9.12 1.20 -3.15
C MET A 85 -8.50 2.60 -3.27
N PRO A 86 -7.78 3.10 -2.26
CA PRO A 86 -7.13 4.40 -2.36
C PRO A 86 -6.09 4.43 -3.49
N TRP A 87 -5.94 5.56 -4.18
CA TRP A 87 -4.95 5.76 -5.24
C TRP A 87 -4.55 7.23 -5.34
N CYS A 88 -3.40 7.51 -5.98
CA CYS A 88 -2.98 8.88 -6.24
C CYS A 88 -2.37 9.06 -7.63
N SER A 89 -2.67 10.19 -8.28
CA SER A 89 -2.01 10.70 -9.48
C SER A 89 -1.32 12.04 -9.18
N ALA A 90 -0.84 12.72 -10.22
CA ALA A 90 -0.33 14.09 -10.11
C ALA A 90 -1.42 15.12 -9.78
N GLU A 91 -2.70 14.81 -10.06
CA GLU A 91 -3.84 15.71 -9.88
C GLU A 91 -4.81 15.27 -8.78
N GLN A 92 -4.79 14.01 -8.34
CA GLN A 92 -5.81 13.50 -7.40
C GLN A 92 -5.23 12.52 -6.37
N LEU A 93 -5.70 12.63 -5.14
CA LEU A 93 -5.61 11.63 -4.07
C LEU A 93 -7.03 11.14 -3.77
N ALA A 94 -7.35 9.94 -4.25
CA ALA A 94 -8.62 9.29 -3.98
C ALA A 94 -8.48 8.34 -2.79
N VAL A 95 -9.34 8.47 -1.78
CA VAL A 95 -9.33 7.66 -0.56
C VAL A 95 -10.75 7.21 -0.18
N PRO A 96 -10.93 6.13 0.61
CA PRO A 96 -12.23 5.75 1.14
C PRO A 96 -12.95 6.92 1.83
N ARG A 97 -14.28 6.95 1.70
CA ARG A 97 -15.14 7.91 2.41
C ARG A 97 -15.04 7.76 3.92
N GLU A 98 -14.93 6.52 4.37
CA GLU A 98 -14.94 6.11 5.76
C GLU A 98 -13.84 5.07 5.97
N VAL A 99 -13.14 5.19 7.10
CA VAL A 99 -12.06 4.29 7.50
C VAL A 99 -12.31 3.80 8.90
N ALA A 100 -12.38 2.47 9.04
CA ALA A 100 -12.49 1.74 10.30
C ALA A 100 -11.55 0.52 10.29
N ALA A 101 -10.34 0.70 9.74
CA ALA A 101 -9.39 -0.37 9.47
C ALA A 101 -8.56 -0.79 10.69
N PHE A 102 -8.47 0.07 11.70
CA PHE A 102 -7.72 -0.14 12.93
C PHE A 102 -8.62 0.04 14.16
N GLY A 103 -8.24 -0.61 15.26
CA GLY A 103 -9.04 -0.67 16.49
C GLY A 103 -9.08 0.62 17.32
N THR A 104 -8.51 1.72 16.82
CA THR A 104 -8.58 3.03 17.47
C THR A 104 -8.86 4.12 16.45
N ARG A 105 -9.54 5.18 16.90
CA ARG A 105 -9.88 6.33 16.06
C ARG A 105 -8.62 7.06 15.62
N GLU A 106 -7.63 7.14 16.49
CA GLU A 106 -6.35 7.80 16.25
C GLU A 106 -5.56 7.12 15.12
N LEU A 107 -5.58 5.79 15.03
CA LEU A 107 -4.94 5.06 13.92
C LEU A 107 -5.70 5.23 12.60
N ASN A 108 -7.03 5.30 12.64
CA ASN A 108 -7.85 5.58 11.45
C ASN A 108 -7.63 7.01 10.94
N GLU A 109 -7.52 8.01 11.84
CA GLU A 109 -7.11 9.38 11.48
C GLU A 109 -5.69 9.40 10.90
N ALA A 110 -4.75 8.68 11.54
CA ALA A 110 -3.37 8.60 11.08
C ALA A 110 -3.24 7.98 9.70
N LEU A 111 -4.12 7.04 9.33
CA LEU A 111 -4.13 6.45 7.99
C LEU A 111 -4.43 7.49 6.89
N TYR A 112 -5.40 8.39 7.12
CA TYR A 112 -5.66 9.50 6.18
C TYR A 112 -4.43 10.41 6.03
N LEU A 113 -3.78 10.74 7.14
CA LEU A 113 -2.55 11.55 7.12
C LEU A 113 -1.40 10.81 6.43
N TRP A 114 -1.32 9.49 6.59
CA TRP A 114 -0.36 8.65 5.89
C TRP A 114 -0.57 8.70 4.37
N TRP A 115 -1.80 8.59 3.88
CA TRP A 115 -2.09 8.72 2.45
C TRP A 115 -1.76 10.10 1.89
N ALA A 116 -2.05 11.16 2.65
CA ALA A 116 -1.65 12.52 2.27
C ALA A 116 -0.12 12.68 2.20
N ALA A 117 0.60 12.19 3.20
CA ALA A 117 2.06 12.22 3.19
C ALA A 117 2.66 11.36 2.07
N TRP A 118 2.09 10.19 1.83
CA TRP A 118 2.46 9.33 0.70
C TRP A 118 2.31 10.07 -0.63
N ALA A 119 1.15 10.68 -0.88
CA ALA A 119 0.86 11.44 -2.10
C ALA A 119 1.75 12.67 -2.29
N SER A 120 2.34 13.21 -1.22
CA SER A 120 3.31 14.32 -1.32
C SER A 120 4.66 13.89 -1.93
N VAL A 121 5.00 12.60 -1.82
CA VAL A 121 6.28 12.08 -2.31
C VAL A 121 6.19 11.78 -3.82
N PRO A 122 7.07 12.36 -4.64
CA PRO A 122 7.10 12.11 -6.08
C PRO A 122 7.30 10.64 -6.43
N VAL A 123 6.71 10.28 -7.56
CA VAL A 123 6.67 8.94 -8.09
C VAL A 123 7.61 8.82 -9.29
N THR A 124 8.42 7.76 -9.33
CA THR A 124 9.15 7.40 -10.55
C THR A 124 8.45 6.24 -11.25
N ALA A 125 8.12 6.44 -12.53
CA ALA A 125 7.50 5.41 -13.34
C ALA A 125 8.35 4.12 -13.36
N PRO A 126 7.73 2.93 -13.24
CA PRO A 126 8.46 1.68 -13.32
C PRO A 126 9.03 1.47 -14.72
N SER A 127 10.24 0.93 -14.80
CA SER A 127 10.74 0.34 -16.03
C SER A 127 9.93 -0.93 -16.35
N PRO A 128 9.50 -1.14 -17.60
CA PRO A 128 8.79 -2.37 -17.97
C PRO A 128 9.70 -3.58 -17.74
N CYS A 129 9.16 -4.58 -17.04
CA CYS A 129 9.82 -5.85 -16.78
C CYS A 129 8.95 -7.00 -17.31
N GLY A 130 9.53 -7.88 -18.13
CA GLY A 130 8.83 -9.03 -18.69
C GLY A 130 8.57 -10.18 -17.71
N ASP A 131 9.28 -10.19 -16.58
CA ASP A 131 9.14 -11.19 -15.52
C ASP A 131 8.19 -10.67 -14.41
N PRO A 132 7.06 -11.36 -14.15
CA PRO A 132 6.13 -10.99 -13.09
C PRO A 132 6.74 -10.90 -11.68
N LEU A 133 7.62 -11.82 -11.30
CA LEU A 133 8.21 -11.85 -9.95
C LEU A 133 9.15 -10.64 -9.76
N GLN A 134 9.95 -10.35 -10.78
CA GLN A 134 10.81 -9.16 -10.81
C GLN A 134 9.99 -7.86 -10.75
N SER A 135 8.84 -7.81 -11.44
CA SER A 135 7.93 -6.66 -11.37
C SER A 135 7.43 -6.43 -9.94
N ASP A 136 7.04 -7.49 -9.23
CA ASP A 136 6.59 -7.41 -7.84
C ASP A 136 7.71 -6.99 -6.88
N LEU A 137 8.93 -7.49 -7.07
CA LEU A 137 10.09 -7.08 -6.28
C LEU A 137 10.47 -5.61 -6.51
N HIS A 138 10.43 -5.13 -7.75
CA HIS A 138 10.64 -3.71 -8.06
C HIS A 138 9.58 -2.81 -7.42
N ARG A 139 8.31 -3.25 -7.44
CA ARG A 139 7.21 -2.53 -6.77
C ARG A 139 7.45 -2.47 -5.26
N LEU A 140 7.84 -3.57 -4.64
CA LEU A 140 8.15 -3.60 -3.21
C LEU A 140 9.34 -2.67 -2.86
N ALA A 141 10.43 -2.74 -3.61
CA ALA A 141 11.60 -1.89 -3.41
C ALA A 141 11.26 -0.39 -3.54
N ARG A 142 10.39 -0.02 -4.49
CA ARG A 142 9.92 1.36 -4.65
C ARG A 142 9.05 1.79 -3.48
N ASN A 143 8.13 0.93 -3.05
CA ASN A 143 7.26 1.20 -1.91
C ASN A 143 8.06 1.42 -0.62
N LEU A 144 9.05 0.57 -0.33
CA LEU A 144 9.91 0.73 0.84
C LEU A 144 10.71 2.04 0.82
N ARG A 145 11.24 2.42 -0.35
CA ARG A 145 11.90 3.74 -0.51
C ARG A 145 10.94 4.89 -0.28
N ARG A 146 9.71 4.81 -0.80
CA ARG A 146 8.69 5.84 -0.58
C ARG A 146 8.28 5.93 0.89
N VAL A 147 8.14 4.81 1.60
CA VAL A 147 7.96 4.77 3.07
C VAL A 147 9.09 5.54 3.76
N GLN A 148 10.35 5.24 3.43
CA GLN A 148 11.51 5.91 4.04
C GLN A 148 11.49 7.43 3.79
N THR A 149 11.17 7.85 2.56
CA THR A 149 11.02 9.27 2.23
C THR A 149 9.87 9.91 3.01
N VAL A 150 8.70 9.26 3.12
CA VAL A 150 7.58 9.76 3.92
C VAL A 150 7.99 9.95 5.37
N LEU A 151 8.66 8.96 5.97
CA LEU A 151 9.10 9.02 7.36
C LEU A 151 10.19 10.07 7.59
N SER A 152 11.02 10.38 6.58
CA SER A 152 12.03 11.44 6.71
C SER A 152 11.42 12.84 6.63
N VAL A 153 10.39 13.06 5.80
CA VAL A 153 9.72 14.37 5.67
C VAL A 153 8.60 14.58 6.68
N ALA A 154 8.03 13.51 7.22
CA ALA A 154 6.94 13.54 8.20
C ALA A 154 7.25 12.63 9.42
N PRO A 155 8.30 12.92 10.21
CA PRO A 155 8.72 12.06 11.32
C PRO A 155 7.65 11.90 12.42
N GLY A 156 6.73 12.87 12.54
CA GLY A 156 5.57 12.75 13.45
C GLY A 156 4.63 11.58 13.13
N LEU A 157 4.69 11.00 11.93
CA LEU A 157 3.92 9.82 11.55
C LEU A 157 4.60 8.49 11.92
N GLU A 158 5.86 8.49 12.36
CA GLU A 158 6.63 7.25 12.56
C GLU A 158 6.00 6.30 13.58
N ALA A 159 5.55 6.83 14.73
CA ALA A 159 4.92 6.02 15.76
C ALA A 159 3.59 5.39 15.27
N ALA A 160 2.75 6.19 14.61
CA ALA A 160 1.49 5.71 14.05
C ALA A 160 1.71 4.71 12.91
N TYR A 161 2.70 4.95 12.05
CA TYR A 161 3.09 4.02 10.99
C TYR A 161 3.53 2.66 11.56
N ARG A 162 4.37 2.65 12.60
CA ARG A 162 4.78 1.40 13.27
C ARG A 162 3.61 0.68 13.93
N ALA A 163 2.72 1.41 14.59
CA ALA A 163 1.53 0.83 15.20
C ALA A 163 0.62 0.18 14.15
N MET A 164 0.32 0.90 13.05
CA MET A 164 -0.39 0.34 11.91
C MET A 164 0.32 -0.91 11.39
N CYS A 165 1.63 -0.89 11.16
CA CYS A 165 2.37 -2.04 10.66
C CYS A 165 2.30 -3.26 11.60
N GLY A 166 2.36 -3.04 12.91
CA GLY A 166 2.21 -4.09 13.93
C GLY A 166 0.84 -4.76 13.85
N ASP A 167 -0.24 -3.96 13.78
CA ASP A 167 -1.60 -4.46 13.58
C ASP A 167 -1.69 -5.22 12.26
N LEU A 168 -1.13 -4.66 11.18
CA LEU A 168 -1.14 -5.32 9.87
C LEU A 168 -0.46 -6.68 9.91
N LEU A 169 0.69 -6.79 10.58
CA LEU A 169 1.47 -8.02 10.69
C LEU A 169 0.71 -9.09 11.48
N ALA A 170 -0.03 -8.73 12.52
CA ALA A 170 -0.80 -9.66 13.35
C ALA A 170 -1.87 -10.43 12.54
N TYR A 171 -2.43 -9.81 11.49
CA TYR A 171 -3.44 -10.44 10.63
C TYR A 171 -2.85 -11.25 9.46
N ARG A 172 -1.53 -11.22 9.24
CA ARG A 172 -0.89 -11.92 8.12
C ARG A 172 -0.57 -13.36 8.50
N LYS A 173 -1.41 -14.27 8.02
CA LYS A 173 -1.13 -15.71 8.12
C LYS A 173 0.18 -16.03 7.39
N ALA A 174 1.14 -16.58 8.11
CA ALA A 174 2.30 -17.18 7.49
C ALA A 174 1.85 -18.40 6.67
N ASN A 175 2.35 -18.53 5.44
CA ASN A 175 2.53 -19.81 4.74
C ASN A 175 1.47 -20.32 3.74
N THR A 176 0.56 -19.50 3.21
CA THR A 176 -0.30 -19.96 2.08
C THR A 176 0.17 -19.38 0.75
N GLY A 177 0.60 -20.24 -0.18
CA GLY A 177 0.98 -19.85 -1.54
C GLY A 177 2.06 -20.72 -2.18
N SER A 178 2.40 -20.43 -3.43
CA SER A 178 3.57 -20.99 -4.12
C SER A 178 4.88 -20.58 -3.42
N PRO A 179 6.03 -21.22 -3.72
CA PRO A 179 7.34 -20.79 -3.20
C PRO A 179 7.61 -19.29 -3.42
N ASP A 180 7.34 -18.77 -4.61
CA ASP A 180 7.56 -17.36 -4.96
C ASP A 180 6.62 -16.44 -4.17
N GLU A 181 5.35 -16.82 -4.00
CA GLU A 181 4.40 -16.06 -3.18
C GLU A 181 4.81 -16.00 -1.71
N ARG A 182 5.34 -17.10 -1.17
CA ARG A 182 5.90 -17.12 0.19
C ARG A 182 7.11 -16.20 0.31
N GLN A 183 7.97 -16.16 -0.70
CA GLN A 183 9.15 -15.30 -0.72
C GLN A 183 8.75 -13.81 -0.72
N VAL A 184 7.78 -13.42 -1.55
CA VAL A 184 7.24 -12.04 -1.56
C VAL A 184 6.56 -11.71 -0.23
N GLU A 185 5.76 -12.63 0.34
CA GLU A 185 5.11 -12.41 1.63
C GLU A 185 6.12 -12.25 2.77
N MET A 186 7.21 -13.02 2.79
CA MET A 186 8.30 -12.84 3.77
C MET A 186 8.92 -11.44 3.65
N LEU A 187 9.15 -10.94 2.44
CA LEU A 187 9.70 -9.59 2.24
C LEU A 187 8.71 -8.50 2.67
N LEU A 188 7.41 -8.70 2.43
CA LEU A 188 6.37 -7.79 2.91
C LEU A 188 6.32 -7.76 4.44
N ARG A 189 6.35 -8.92 5.10
CA ARG A 189 6.41 -9.02 6.56
C ARG A 189 7.65 -8.32 7.12
N ARG A 190 8.81 -8.53 6.50
CA ARG A 190 10.04 -7.83 6.88
C ARG A 190 9.91 -6.31 6.73
N GLY A 191 9.27 -5.83 5.66
CA GLY A 191 8.94 -4.42 5.45
C GLY A 191 7.96 -3.84 6.46
N LEU A 192 7.08 -4.66 7.03
CA LEU A 192 6.19 -4.32 8.14
C LEU A 192 6.88 -4.33 9.51
N GLY A 193 8.16 -4.69 9.58
CA GLY A 193 8.92 -4.74 10.82
C GLY A 193 8.96 -6.11 11.50
N ASP A 194 8.60 -7.20 10.81
CA ASP A 194 8.78 -8.55 11.33
C ASP A 194 10.29 -8.83 11.58
N THR A 195 10.61 -9.24 12.80
CA THR A 195 11.98 -9.57 13.24
C THR A 195 12.27 -11.06 13.23
N ALA A 196 11.35 -11.90 12.72
CA ALA A 196 11.58 -13.33 12.57
C ALA A 196 12.82 -13.63 11.72
N ASP A 197 13.52 -14.71 12.07
CA ASP A 197 14.61 -15.23 11.27
C ASP A 197 14.05 -16.00 10.07
N PHE A 198 14.27 -15.44 8.88
CA PHE A 198 13.82 -15.98 7.60
C PHE A 198 14.95 -16.71 6.83
N GLY A 199 16.13 -16.86 7.44
CA GLY A 199 17.29 -17.49 6.84
C GLY A 199 18.13 -16.57 5.94
N THR A 200 19.34 -17.05 5.59
CA THR A 200 20.38 -16.25 4.91
C THR A 200 20.03 -15.86 3.48
N ALA A 201 19.36 -16.74 2.72
CA ALA A 201 18.91 -16.44 1.36
C ALA A 201 17.88 -15.31 1.33
N HIS A 202 17.01 -15.23 2.33
CA HIS A 202 16.05 -14.13 2.48
C HIS A 202 16.76 -12.82 2.82
N ALA A 203 17.74 -12.84 3.73
CA ALA A 203 18.50 -11.64 4.10
C ALA A 203 19.18 -10.99 2.88
N ALA A 204 19.81 -11.78 2.01
CA ALA A 204 20.44 -11.26 0.78
C ALA A 204 19.43 -10.64 -0.20
N LEU A 205 18.24 -11.23 -0.32
CA LEU A 205 17.17 -10.68 -1.15
C LEU A 205 16.57 -9.41 -0.52
N TRP A 206 16.37 -9.40 0.79
CA TRP A 206 15.92 -8.22 1.54
C TRP A 206 16.90 -7.05 1.38
N ASP A 207 18.21 -7.30 1.49
CA ASP A 207 19.23 -6.27 1.28
C ASP A 207 19.17 -5.71 -0.14
N SER A 208 18.94 -6.56 -1.14
CA SER A 208 18.79 -6.15 -2.54
C SER A 208 17.53 -5.28 -2.76
N VAL A 209 16.41 -5.65 -2.13
CA VAL A 209 15.13 -4.93 -2.23
C VAL A 209 15.16 -3.61 -1.45
N SER A 210 15.71 -3.61 -0.24
CA SER A 210 15.76 -2.44 0.65
C SER A 210 16.80 -1.40 0.21
N SER A 211 17.89 -1.81 -0.44
CA SER A 211 18.87 -0.90 -1.03
C SER A 211 18.46 -0.35 -2.41
N GLY A 212 17.38 -0.88 -3.00
CA GLY A 212 16.94 -0.51 -4.35
C GLY A 212 17.86 -0.99 -5.48
N ASN A 213 18.82 -1.87 -5.19
CA ASN A 213 19.80 -2.38 -6.14
C ASN A 213 19.28 -3.66 -6.81
N THR A 214 18.23 -3.52 -7.62
CA THR A 214 17.48 -4.66 -8.16
C THR A 214 18.17 -5.39 -9.32
N HIS A 215 19.28 -4.88 -9.84
CA HIS A 215 20.09 -5.55 -10.87
C HIS A 215 20.69 -6.90 -10.42
N ARG A 216 20.67 -7.20 -9.12
CA ARG A 216 21.20 -8.44 -8.53
C ARG A 216 20.14 -9.49 -8.19
N ILE A 217 18.86 -9.20 -8.36
CA ILE A 217 17.81 -10.16 -8.03
C ILE A 217 17.72 -11.14 -9.20
N ARG A 218 18.35 -12.31 -9.08
CA ARG A 218 18.26 -13.43 -10.03
C ARG A 218 17.60 -14.62 -9.36
#